data_AF-A0AAN4WZ56-F1
#
_entry.id   AF-A0AAN4WZ56-F1
#
_cell.length_a   1.000
_cell.length_b   1.000
_cell.length_c   1.000
_cell.angle_alpha   90.00
_cell.angle_beta   90.00
_cell.angle_gamma   90.00
#
_symmetry.space_group_name_H-M   'P 1'
#
loop_
_entity.id
_entity.type
_entity.pdbx_description
1 polymer ?
#
loop_
_entity_poly.entity_id
_entity_poly.type
_entity_poly.pdbx_seq_one_letter_code
_entity_poly.pdbx_strand_id
1 'polypeptide(L)'
;MEEALDPEFSPPTPARQPRLRAQHSNPAPNAGWPHSGRDALDHAHAVYSIVQHLSSLGLAGWTSRLLQWLGRYDGLERHLEDWQAPNICVRDVLLRHVCRIPGEAAASLDVRVAHARRLAIVQDLLTLDLVRVRAWWGNEHRPEASACLWSPLEQCWLDFIEMPHGDEDWLCVDDSRPASRPWLEQLSRYLLAPA
;
A
#
# COMPACT_ATOMS: atom_id res chain seq x y z
N MET A 1 -49.48 18.18 30.50
CA MET A 1 -48.66 16.99 30.77
C MET A 1 -48.43 16.34 29.42
N GLU A 2 -47.63 16.97 28.58
CA GLU A 2 -46.15 16.91 28.53
C GLU A 2 -45.74 15.82 27.53
N GLU A 3 -45.42 16.31 26.33
CA GLU A 3 -44.64 15.63 25.31
C GLU A 3 -43.31 15.16 25.92
N ALA A 4 -43.05 13.85 25.85
CA ALA A 4 -41.73 13.32 26.10
C ALA A 4 -40.86 13.57 24.86
N LEU A 5 -40.01 14.58 24.96
CA LEU A 5 -38.89 14.84 24.05
C LEU A 5 -37.93 13.64 24.07
N ASP A 6 -37.70 13.01 22.91
CA ASP A 6 -36.55 12.12 22.68
C ASP A 6 -35.25 12.93 22.82
N PRO A 7 -34.38 12.66 23.80
CA PRO A 7 -33.05 13.24 23.84
C PRO A 7 -32.05 12.19 23.35
N GLU A 8 -31.38 12.46 22.23
CA GLU A 8 -29.97 12.13 21.96
C GLU A 8 -29.69 12.05 20.45
N PHE A 9 -30.00 13.13 19.73
CA PHE A 9 -29.16 13.47 18.59
C PHE A 9 -27.91 14.15 19.14
N SER A 10 -26.95 13.34 19.61
CA SER A 10 -25.62 13.85 19.92
C SER A 10 -25.04 14.48 18.65
N PRO A 11 -24.48 15.70 18.72
CA PRO A 11 -23.85 16.31 17.56
C PRO A 11 -22.73 15.38 17.04
N PRO A 12 -22.49 15.32 15.72
CA PRO A 12 -21.40 14.50 15.19
C PRO A 12 -20.10 14.92 15.87
N THR A 13 -19.49 13.98 16.59
CA THR A 13 -18.17 14.16 17.18
C THR A 13 -17.24 14.74 16.11
N PRO A 14 -16.51 15.84 16.36
CA PRO A 14 -15.63 16.42 15.37
C PRO A 14 -14.67 15.35 14.84
N ALA A 15 -14.47 15.31 13.52
CA ALA A 15 -13.60 14.35 12.87
C ALA A 15 -12.25 14.32 13.59
N ARG A 16 -11.91 13.16 14.17
CA ARG A 16 -10.64 13.00 14.89
C ARG A 16 -9.50 13.29 13.93
N GLN A 17 -8.56 14.11 14.37
CA GLN A 17 -7.34 14.35 13.63
C GLN A 17 -6.58 13.03 13.45
N PRO A 18 -6.09 12.74 12.23
CA PRO A 18 -5.31 11.54 11.95
C PRO A 18 -4.11 11.42 12.90
N ARG A 19 -3.89 10.24 13.48
CA ARG A 19 -2.77 10.02 14.40
C ARG A 19 -1.69 9.19 13.71
N LEU A 20 -0.50 9.76 13.58
CA LEU A 20 0.70 9.12 13.01
C LEU A 20 1.04 7.74 13.61
N ARG A 21 0.64 7.47 14.86
CA ARG A 21 0.90 6.19 15.57
C ARG A 21 -0.26 5.20 15.57
N ALA A 22 -1.42 5.55 15.03
CA ALA A 22 -2.56 4.62 14.95
C ALA A 22 -2.31 3.42 14.04
N GLN A 23 -1.24 3.48 13.23
CA GLN A 23 -0.79 2.46 12.29
C GLN A 23 -0.25 1.19 12.97
N HIS A 24 0.20 1.30 14.23
CA HIS A 24 0.94 0.25 14.95
C HIS A 24 0.20 -0.32 16.16
N SER A 25 -1.07 0.06 16.35
CA SER A 25 -1.86 -0.34 17.53
C SER A 25 -3.15 -0.96 17.05
N ASN A 26 -3.60 -2.07 17.65
CA ASN A 26 -4.99 -2.50 17.52
C ASN A 26 -5.81 -1.56 18.43
N PRO A 27 -6.49 -0.54 17.89
CA PRO A 27 -7.12 0.46 18.74
C PRO A 27 -8.26 -0.20 19.50
N ALA A 28 -8.32 -0.01 20.82
CA ALA A 28 -9.49 -0.39 21.58
C ALA A 28 -10.75 0.25 20.95
N PRO A 29 -11.87 -0.49 20.86
CA PRO A 29 -13.10 0.03 20.27
C PRO A 29 -13.48 1.35 20.93
N ASN A 30 -13.85 2.33 20.11
CA ASN A 30 -14.13 3.67 20.58
C ASN A 30 -15.41 3.64 21.43
N ALA A 31 -15.39 4.25 22.62
CA ALA A 31 -16.58 4.30 23.47
C ALA A 31 -17.73 5.11 22.82
N GLY A 32 -17.40 6.07 21.95
CA GLY A 32 -18.35 6.83 21.14
C GLY A 32 -18.49 6.31 19.71
N TRP A 33 -19.65 6.53 19.12
CA TRP A 33 -19.96 6.15 17.73
C TRP A 33 -19.09 6.94 16.71
N PRO A 34 -18.60 6.31 15.62
CA PRO A 34 -18.66 4.87 15.35
C PRO A 34 -17.67 4.11 16.24
N HIS A 35 -18.17 3.07 16.90
CA HIS A 35 -17.47 2.27 17.92
C HIS A 35 -16.30 1.43 17.40
N SER A 36 -15.95 1.57 16.12
CA SER A 36 -15.03 0.66 15.45
C SER A 36 -13.58 0.78 15.95
N GLY A 37 -13.22 1.86 16.66
CA GLY A 37 -11.83 2.15 17.04
C GLY A 37 -10.93 2.47 15.84
N ARG A 38 -11.42 2.31 14.61
CA ARG A 38 -10.67 2.41 13.35
C ARG A 38 -10.26 3.85 13.08
N ASP A 39 -8.99 4.02 12.71
CA ASP A 39 -8.41 5.30 12.33
C ASP A 39 -8.34 5.37 10.81
N ALA A 40 -8.53 6.55 10.21
CA ALA A 40 -8.41 6.71 8.76
C ALA A 40 -7.00 6.35 8.23
N LEU A 41 -6.01 6.29 9.11
CA LEU A 41 -4.64 5.84 8.83
C LEU A 41 -4.38 4.38 9.26
N ASP A 42 -5.39 3.63 9.68
CA ASP A 42 -5.19 2.22 10.03
C ASP A 42 -4.79 1.38 8.79
N HIS A 43 -4.15 0.23 9.03
CA HIS A 43 -3.67 -0.67 7.98
C HIS A 43 -4.82 -1.15 7.06
N ALA A 44 -5.98 -1.47 7.65
CA ALA A 44 -7.15 -1.97 6.92
C ALA A 44 -7.80 -0.89 6.03
N HIS A 45 -7.61 0.39 6.37
CA HIS A 45 -8.17 1.53 5.64
C HIS A 45 -7.24 2.04 4.54
N ALA A 46 -5.96 1.67 4.57
CA ALA A 46 -4.94 2.19 3.66
C ALA A 46 -5.31 2.00 2.18
N VAL A 47 -5.93 0.87 1.81
CA VAL A 47 -6.40 0.61 0.44
C VAL A 47 -7.48 1.62 0.00
N TYR A 48 -8.42 1.97 0.87
CA TYR A 48 -9.45 2.97 0.55
C TYR A 48 -8.84 4.36 0.39
N SER A 49 -7.88 4.72 1.26
CA SER A 49 -7.13 5.98 1.13
C SER A 49 -6.31 6.03 -0.16
N ILE A 50 -5.73 4.91 -0.61
CA ILE A 50 -5.04 4.83 -1.92
C ILE A 50 -5.99 5.20 -3.05
N VAL A 51 -7.19 4.60 -3.09
CA VAL A 51 -8.21 4.89 -4.12
C VAL A 51 -8.64 6.37 -4.07
N GLN A 52 -8.88 6.89 -2.87
CA GLN A 52 -9.24 8.29 -2.68
C GLN A 52 -8.12 9.24 -3.13
N HIS A 53 -6.87 8.97 -2.75
CA HIS A 53 -5.73 9.76 -3.18
C HIS A 53 -5.58 9.74 -4.70
N LEU A 54 -5.65 8.56 -5.34
CA LEU A 54 -5.61 8.47 -6.80
C LEU A 54 -6.73 9.28 -7.47
N SER A 55 -7.94 9.25 -6.89
CA SER A 55 -9.06 10.05 -7.39
C SER A 55 -8.80 11.55 -7.25
N SER A 56 -8.33 12.01 -6.09
CA SER A 56 -7.92 13.41 -5.85
C SER A 56 -6.75 13.84 -6.73
N LEU A 57 -5.90 12.90 -7.13
CA LEU A 57 -4.81 13.10 -8.07
C LEU A 57 -5.28 13.08 -9.53
N GLY A 58 -6.57 12.87 -9.84
CA GLY A 58 -7.09 12.73 -11.20
C GLY A 58 -6.60 11.48 -11.94
N LEU A 59 -6.18 10.46 -11.17
CA LEU A 59 -5.60 9.20 -11.63
C LEU A 59 -6.50 8.01 -11.30
N ALA A 60 -7.81 8.21 -11.15
CA ALA A 60 -8.76 7.15 -10.80
C ALA A 60 -8.67 5.92 -11.74
N GLY A 61 -8.44 6.13 -13.04
CA GLY A 61 -8.26 5.04 -14.02
C GLY A 61 -7.00 4.19 -13.80
N TRP A 62 -6.05 4.64 -13.00
CA TRP A 62 -4.82 3.90 -12.67
C TRP A 62 -4.99 2.97 -11.44
N THR A 63 -6.12 3.06 -10.75
CA THR A 63 -6.40 2.33 -9.51
C THR A 63 -6.22 0.82 -9.66
N SER A 64 -6.78 0.22 -10.71
CA SER A 64 -6.72 -1.22 -10.94
C SER A 64 -5.27 -1.71 -11.05
N ARG A 65 -4.44 -1.02 -11.85
CA ARG A 65 -3.02 -1.34 -12.06
C ARG A 65 -2.23 -1.29 -10.75
N LEU A 66 -2.41 -0.21 -9.97
CA LEU A 66 -1.67 -0.03 -8.72
C LEU A 66 -2.10 -1.05 -7.66
N LEU A 67 -3.41 -1.29 -7.51
CA LEU A 67 -3.93 -2.28 -6.56
C LEU A 67 -3.59 -3.71 -6.98
N GLN A 68 -3.57 -4.02 -8.27
CA GLN A 68 -3.12 -5.33 -8.75
C GLN A 68 -1.65 -5.57 -8.41
N TRP A 69 -0.79 -4.57 -8.56
CA TRP A 69 0.61 -4.68 -8.15
C TRP A 69 0.75 -4.81 -6.63
N LEU A 70 0.04 -3.99 -5.86
CA LEU A 70 0.03 -4.08 -4.39
C LEU A 70 -0.44 -5.44 -3.88
N GLY A 71 -1.48 -6.00 -4.49
CA GLY A 71 -2.00 -7.33 -4.14
C GLY A 71 -0.97 -8.46 -4.37
N ARG A 72 0.10 -8.22 -5.13
CA ARG A 72 1.19 -9.18 -5.27
C ARG A 72 2.02 -9.32 -3.98
N TYR A 73 1.92 -8.35 -3.08
CA TYR A 73 2.58 -8.32 -1.78
C TYR A 73 1.66 -8.72 -0.63
N ASP A 74 0.42 -9.15 -0.91
CA ASP A 74 -0.55 -9.48 0.14
C ASP A 74 -0.04 -10.63 1.02
N GLY A 75 0.02 -10.41 2.34
CA GLY A 75 0.58 -11.33 3.31
C GLY A 75 2.10 -11.26 3.46
N LEU A 76 2.81 -10.39 2.74
CA LEU A 76 4.25 -10.17 2.91
C LEU A 76 4.54 -9.40 4.21
N GLU A 77 3.62 -8.55 4.65
CA GLU A 77 3.75 -7.70 5.84
C GLU A 77 4.09 -8.49 7.11
N ARG A 78 3.75 -9.78 7.19
CA ARG A 78 4.12 -10.66 8.33
C ARG A 78 5.62 -10.96 8.41
N HIS A 79 6.38 -10.63 7.37
CA HIS A 79 7.84 -10.82 7.27
C HIS A 79 8.61 -9.49 7.20
N LEU A 80 7.89 -8.37 7.28
CA LEU A 80 8.48 -7.03 7.24
C LEU A 80 8.28 -6.34 8.59
N GLU A 81 9.01 -5.25 8.80
CA GLU A 81 8.70 -4.35 9.91
C GLU A 81 7.35 -3.66 9.68
N ASP A 82 6.62 -3.32 10.76
CA ASP A 82 5.29 -2.71 10.65
C ASP A 82 5.25 -1.45 9.77
N TRP A 83 6.33 -0.66 9.79
CA TRP A 83 6.45 0.58 9.02
C TRP A 83 6.73 0.35 7.52
N GLN A 84 7.06 -0.88 7.13
CA GLN A 84 7.30 -1.33 5.76
C GLN A 84 6.07 -1.97 5.11
N ALA A 85 4.92 -2.00 5.81
CA ALA A 85 3.69 -2.58 5.27
C ALA A 85 3.33 -1.97 3.90
N PRO A 86 3.20 -2.78 2.82
CA PRO A 86 3.13 -2.28 1.44
C PRO A 86 2.04 -1.24 1.23
N ASN A 87 0.84 -1.51 1.75
CA ASN A 87 -0.32 -0.62 1.62
C ASN A 87 -0.10 0.72 2.33
N ILE A 88 0.57 0.72 3.48
CA ILE A 88 0.88 1.93 4.25
C ILE A 88 1.91 2.78 3.49
N CYS A 89 3.01 2.17 3.04
CA CYS A 89 4.04 2.88 2.31
C CYS A 89 3.51 3.54 1.02
N VAL A 90 2.69 2.80 0.24
CA VAL A 90 2.12 3.34 -1.00
C VAL A 90 1.10 4.45 -0.72
N ARG A 91 0.23 4.29 0.29
CA ARG A 91 -0.69 5.35 0.73
C ARG A 91 0.07 6.64 1.06
N ASP A 92 1.17 6.53 1.79
CA ASP A 92 1.95 7.68 2.24
C ASP A 92 2.68 8.38 1.10
N VAL A 93 3.17 7.63 0.10
CA VAL A 93 3.68 8.23 -1.14
C VAL A 93 2.58 9.05 -1.81
N LEU A 94 1.40 8.46 -2.03
CA LEU A 94 0.30 9.15 -2.69
C LEU A 94 -0.18 10.39 -1.90
N LEU A 95 -0.24 10.31 -0.57
CA LEU A 95 -0.59 11.43 0.28
C LEU A 95 0.36 12.62 0.09
N ARG A 96 1.68 12.37 -0.01
CA ARG A 96 2.66 13.44 -0.29
C ARG A 96 2.38 14.13 -1.62
N HIS A 97 1.95 13.40 -2.64
CA HIS A 97 1.56 14.00 -3.91
C HIS A 97 0.25 14.79 -3.81
N VAL A 98 -0.74 14.28 -3.07
CA VAL A 98 -2.01 15.01 -2.83
C VAL A 98 -1.73 16.35 -2.15
N CYS A 99 -0.92 16.36 -1.10
CA CYS A 99 -0.58 17.59 -0.35
C CYS A 99 0.18 18.64 -1.17
N ARG A 100 0.81 18.26 -2.30
CA ARG A 100 1.56 19.16 -3.17
C ARG A 100 0.71 19.81 -4.25
N ILE A 101 -0.55 19.41 -4.41
CA ILE A 101 -1.45 19.94 -5.44
C ILE A 101 -2.32 21.04 -4.83
N PRO A 102 -2.30 22.27 -5.38
CA PRO A 102 -3.26 23.31 -5.01
C PRO A 102 -4.67 22.79 -5.27
N GLY A 103 -5.64 23.15 -4.41
CA GLY A 103 -7.00 22.55 -4.32
C GLY A 103 -7.94 22.67 -5.54
N GLU A 104 -7.42 22.64 -6.77
CA GLU A 104 -8.22 22.44 -7.98
C GLU A 104 -8.73 21.00 -8.03
N ALA A 105 -10.06 20.88 -8.06
CA ALA A 105 -10.75 19.62 -8.23
C ALA A 105 -10.24 18.90 -9.48
N ALA A 106 -9.93 17.61 -9.33
CA ALA A 106 -9.41 16.73 -10.36
C ALA A 106 -10.41 16.37 -11.47
N ALA A 107 -11.07 17.38 -12.06
CA ALA A 107 -11.90 17.22 -13.24
C ALA A 107 -10.98 17.13 -14.47
N SER A 108 -10.90 15.91 -15.04
CA SER A 108 -10.21 15.56 -16.30
C SER A 108 -8.83 16.21 -16.50
N LEU A 109 -7.78 15.56 -16.00
CA LEU A 109 -6.41 15.96 -16.34
C LEU A 109 -6.11 15.72 -17.82
N ASP A 110 -5.36 16.64 -18.43
CA ASP A 110 -4.70 16.40 -19.70
C ASP A 110 -3.82 15.13 -19.63
N VAL A 111 -3.79 14.35 -20.71
CA VAL A 111 -3.10 13.05 -20.77
C VAL A 111 -1.60 13.20 -20.46
N ARG A 112 -0.95 14.28 -20.90
CA ARG A 112 0.48 14.52 -20.64
C ARG A 112 0.70 14.86 -19.17
N VAL A 113 -0.20 15.64 -18.56
CA VAL A 113 -0.16 15.98 -17.14
C VAL A 113 -0.38 14.73 -16.29
N ALA A 114 -1.37 13.90 -16.63
CA ALA A 114 -1.63 12.63 -15.95
C ALA A 114 -0.43 11.67 -16.06
N HIS A 115 0.20 11.58 -17.24
CA HIS A 115 1.41 10.79 -17.42
C HIS A 115 2.57 11.31 -16.58
N ALA A 116 2.86 12.61 -16.61
CA ALA A 116 3.93 13.22 -15.81
C ALA A 116 3.72 13.00 -14.30
N ARG A 117 2.46 13.09 -13.84
CA ARG A 117 2.09 12.84 -12.45
C ARG A 117 2.31 11.37 -12.06
N ARG A 118 1.88 10.42 -12.91
CA ARG A 118 2.17 8.98 -12.69
C ARG A 118 3.67 8.71 -12.67
N LEU A 119 4.44 9.31 -13.58
CA LEU A 119 5.89 9.15 -13.62
C LEU A 119 6.55 9.60 -12.31
N ALA A 120 6.16 10.78 -11.79
CA ALA A 120 6.69 11.27 -10.51
C ALA A 120 6.32 10.33 -9.35
N ILE A 121 5.08 9.83 -9.29
CA ILE A 121 4.66 8.87 -8.27
C ILE A 121 5.46 7.56 -8.38
N VAL A 122 5.62 7.03 -9.59
CA VAL A 122 6.38 5.80 -9.82
C VAL A 122 7.84 5.97 -9.40
N GLN A 123 8.46 7.12 -9.69
CA GLN A 123 9.81 7.41 -9.22
C GLN A 123 9.91 7.35 -7.69
N ASP A 124 8.94 7.92 -6.96
CA ASP A 124 8.90 7.87 -5.50
C ASP A 124 8.62 6.44 -4.99
N LEU A 125 7.74 5.67 -5.65
CA LEU A 125 7.47 4.26 -5.31
C LEU A 125 8.72 3.37 -5.46
N LEU A 126 9.54 3.60 -6.48
CA LEU A 126 10.78 2.85 -6.72
C LEU A 126 11.86 3.14 -5.67
N THR A 127 11.66 4.12 -4.78
CA THR A 127 12.57 4.38 -3.66
C THR A 127 12.26 3.55 -2.41
N LEU A 128 11.05 2.98 -2.33
CA LEU A 128 10.59 2.22 -1.16
C LEU A 128 11.45 0.97 -0.93
N ASP A 129 11.69 0.61 0.34
CA ASP A 129 12.38 -0.64 0.68
C ASP A 129 11.58 -1.87 0.19
N LEU A 130 10.26 -1.72 0.08
CA LEU A 130 9.34 -2.69 -0.52
C LEU A 130 9.82 -3.25 -1.88
N VAL A 131 10.37 -2.41 -2.76
CA VAL A 131 10.80 -2.85 -4.10
C VAL A 131 12.15 -3.58 -4.09
N ARG A 132 12.82 -3.60 -2.93
CA ARG A 132 14.10 -4.29 -2.69
C ARG A 132 13.90 -5.69 -2.12
N VAL A 133 12.72 -5.97 -1.55
CA VAL A 133 12.41 -7.25 -0.95
C VAL A 133 12.60 -8.36 -1.98
N ARG A 134 13.42 -9.33 -1.60
CA ARG A 134 13.66 -10.58 -2.32
C ARG A 134 13.27 -11.71 -1.40
N ALA A 135 12.67 -12.74 -1.98
CA ALA A 135 12.45 -13.98 -1.25
C ALA A 135 12.77 -15.18 -2.10
N TRP A 136 13.20 -16.26 -1.44
CA TRP A 136 13.44 -17.55 -2.06
C TRP A 136 13.23 -18.66 -1.03
N TRP A 137 12.98 -19.87 -1.52
CA TRP A 137 13.11 -21.09 -0.75
C TRP A 137 14.56 -21.59 -0.87
N GLY A 138 15.18 -21.89 0.28
CA GLY A 138 16.53 -22.47 0.29
C GLY A 138 17.06 -22.68 1.71
N ASN A 139 18.24 -23.27 1.80
CA ASN A 139 18.94 -23.58 3.05
C ASN A 139 20.17 -22.69 3.32
N GLU A 140 20.39 -21.67 2.49
CA GLU A 140 21.48 -20.71 2.64
C GLU A 140 20.96 -19.27 2.62
N HIS A 141 21.74 -18.38 3.25
CA HIS A 141 21.49 -16.93 3.28
C HIS A 141 21.67 -16.26 1.91
N ARG A 142 22.15 -16.99 0.90
CA ARG A 142 22.25 -16.51 -0.48
C ARG A 142 21.50 -17.51 -1.38
N PRO A 143 20.65 -17.02 -2.30
CA PRO A 143 19.99 -17.92 -3.24
C PRO A 143 21.02 -18.58 -4.16
N GLU A 144 20.94 -19.90 -4.27
CA GLU A 144 21.63 -20.66 -5.31
C GLU A 144 21.12 -20.29 -6.70
N ALA A 145 21.86 -20.66 -7.75
CA ALA A 145 21.46 -20.38 -9.13
C ALA A 145 20.12 -21.05 -9.52
N SER A 146 19.77 -22.16 -8.86
CA SER A 146 18.52 -22.92 -9.02
C SER A 146 17.41 -22.50 -8.07
N ALA A 147 17.65 -21.53 -7.17
CA ALA A 147 16.66 -21.15 -6.18
C ALA A 147 15.42 -20.55 -6.84
N CYS A 148 14.24 -20.97 -6.37
CA CYS A 148 12.99 -20.35 -6.78
C CYS A 148 12.90 -18.97 -6.13
N LEU A 149 12.99 -17.92 -6.95
CA LEU A 149 12.92 -16.53 -6.51
C LEU A 149 11.50 -16.01 -6.67
N TRP A 150 10.98 -15.40 -5.62
CA TRP A 150 9.75 -14.65 -5.71
C TRP A 150 9.94 -13.36 -6.52
N SER A 151 9.04 -13.13 -7.48
CA SER A 151 8.94 -11.91 -8.26
C SER A 151 7.50 -11.39 -8.23
N PRO A 152 7.22 -10.19 -7.70
CA PRO A 152 5.87 -9.65 -7.62
C PRO A 152 5.28 -9.32 -9.00
N LEU A 153 6.10 -9.25 -10.06
CA LEU A 153 5.59 -9.10 -11.43
C LEU A 153 5.18 -10.43 -12.08
N GLU A 154 5.57 -11.56 -11.51
CA GLU A 154 5.28 -12.89 -12.04
C GLU A 154 4.13 -13.54 -11.26
N GLN A 155 4.19 -13.53 -9.92
CA GLN A 155 3.20 -14.19 -9.05
C GLN A 155 2.93 -13.40 -7.77
N CYS A 156 1.81 -13.70 -7.10
CA CYS A 156 1.56 -13.11 -5.78
C CYS A 156 2.36 -13.82 -4.68
N TRP A 157 2.51 -13.16 -3.54
CA TRP A 157 3.24 -13.65 -2.39
C TRP A 157 2.67 -14.96 -1.80
N LEU A 158 1.34 -15.04 -1.70
CA LEU A 158 0.69 -16.23 -1.15
C LEU A 158 0.91 -17.45 -2.04
N ASP A 159 0.77 -17.29 -3.37
CA ASP A 159 1.07 -18.37 -4.32
C ASP A 159 2.52 -18.87 -4.18
N PHE A 160 3.47 -17.94 -3.99
CA PHE A 160 4.88 -18.28 -3.79
C PHE A 160 5.14 -19.10 -2.53
N ILE A 161 4.43 -18.80 -1.44
CA ILE A 161 4.59 -19.53 -0.19
C ILE A 161 3.97 -20.92 -0.24
N GLU A 162 2.93 -21.09 -1.05
CA GLU A 162 2.29 -22.38 -1.28
C GLU A 162 3.04 -23.26 -2.29
N MET A 163 4.10 -22.74 -2.93
CA MET A 163 4.86 -23.53 -3.88
C MET A 163 5.55 -24.73 -3.22
N PRO A 164 5.62 -25.88 -3.93
CA PRO A 164 6.46 -26.99 -3.51
C PRO A 164 7.93 -26.56 -3.37
N HIS A 165 8.54 -26.93 -2.26
CA HIS A 165 9.95 -26.69 -1.92
C HIS A 165 10.55 -27.96 -1.30
N GLY A 166 11.89 -28.02 -1.17
CA GLY A 166 12.54 -29.15 -0.54
C GLY A 166 12.26 -29.23 0.96
N ASP A 167 12.27 -30.43 1.52
CA ASP A 167 12.00 -30.66 2.96
C ASP A 167 12.99 -29.93 3.89
N GLU A 168 14.19 -29.61 3.39
CA GLU A 168 15.23 -28.88 4.12
C GLU A 168 15.24 -27.36 3.84
N ASP A 169 14.40 -26.89 2.91
CA ASP A 169 14.34 -25.48 2.55
C ASP A 169 13.53 -24.69 3.58
N TRP A 170 13.94 -23.45 3.84
CA TRP A 170 13.14 -22.48 4.58
C TRP A 170 12.94 -21.21 3.76
N LEU A 171 11.96 -20.42 4.17
CA LEU A 171 11.66 -19.14 3.56
C LEU A 171 12.72 -18.11 3.96
N CYS A 172 13.51 -17.65 3.00
CA CYS A 172 14.43 -16.53 3.16
C CYS A 172 13.79 -15.25 2.61
N VAL A 173 13.83 -14.16 3.39
CA VAL A 173 13.39 -12.82 2.97
C VAL A 173 14.53 -11.83 3.23
N ASP A 174 14.95 -11.09 2.21
CA ASP A 174 16.06 -10.12 2.27
C ASP A 174 15.65 -8.81 1.60
N ASP A 175 15.71 -7.71 2.35
CA ASP A 175 15.50 -6.34 1.87
C ASP A 175 16.73 -5.44 2.05
N SER A 176 17.86 -6.02 2.52
CA SER A 176 19.08 -5.28 2.86
C SER A 176 19.86 -4.79 1.64
N ARG A 177 19.63 -5.40 0.47
CA ARG A 177 20.35 -5.10 -0.77
C ARG A 177 19.59 -4.10 -1.63
N PRO A 178 20.29 -3.21 -2.35
CA PRO A 178 19.63 -2.35 -3.31
C PRO A 178 18.95 -3.16 -4.42
N ALA A 179 17.78 -2.70 -4.84
CA ALA A 179 17.11 -3.21 -6.03
C ALA A 179 18.01 -3.06 -7.26
N SER A 180 18.00 -4.06 -8.15
CA SER A 180 18.80 -3.99 -9.37
C SER A 180 18.18 -2.99 -10.35
N ARG A 181 19.02 -2.26 -11.11
CA ARG A 181 18.51 -1.32 -12.13
C ARG A 181 17.54 -1.98 -13.14
N PRO A 182 17.83 -3.18 -13.69
CA PRO A 182 16.92 -3.85 -14.61
C PRO A 182 15.55 -4.14 -14.00
N TRP A 183 15.51 -4.51 -12.72
CA TRP A 183 14.28 -4.76 -11.98
C TRP A 183 13.45 -3.48 -11.84
N LEU A 184 14.08 -2.39 -11.41
CA LEU A 184 13.40 -1.09 -11.25
C LEU A 184 12.86 -0.57 -12.59
N GLU A 185 13.58 -0.78 -13.69
CA GLU A 185 13.11 -0.42 -15.03
C GLU A 185 11.90 -1.26 -15.46
N GLN A 186 11.89 -2.56 -15.14
CA GLN A 186 10.77 -3.44 -15.44
C GLN A 186 9.52 -3.07 -14.63
N LEU A 187 9.69 -2.79 -13.34
CA LEU A 187 8.62 -2.34 -12.46
C LEU A 187 8.07 -0.97 -12.90
N SER A 188 8.94 -0.04 -13.27
CA SER A 188 8.55 1.25 -13.84
C SER A 188 7.68 1.08 -15.08
N ARG A 189 8.13 0.24 -16.03
CA ARG A 189 7.38 -0.08 -17.25
C ARG A 189 6.01 -0.69 -16.95
N TYR A 190 5.94 -1.63 -16.00
CA TYR A 190 4.67 -2.23 -15.59
C TYR A 190 3.70 -1.18 -15.01
N LEU A 191 4.17 -0.34 -14.09
CA LEU A 191 3.34 0.64 -13.41
C LEU A 191 2.87 1.77 -14.34
N LEU A 192 3.69 2.15 -15.33
CA LEU A 192 3.35 3.18 -16.31
C LEU A 192 2.57 2.66 -17.52
N ALA A 193 2.43 1.34 -17.66
CA ALA A 193 1.64 0.76 -18.73
C ALA A 193 0.20 1.32 -18.71
N PRO A 194 -0.43 1.52 -19.89
CA PRO A 194 -1.83 1.89 -19.95
C PRO A 194 -2.68 0.88 -19.15
N ALA A 195 -3.68 1.40 -18.43
CA ALA A 195 -4.60 0.59 -17.63
C ALA A 195 -5.52 -0.22 -18.54
#